data_AF-A0A066W6U9-F1
#
_entry.id   AF-A0A066W6U9-F1
#
_cell.length_a   1.000
_cell.length_b   1.000
_cell.length_c   1.000
_cell.angle_alpha   90.00
_cell.angle_beta   90.00
_cell.angle_gamma   90.00
#
_symmetry.space_group_name_H-M   'P 1'
#
loop_
_entity.id
_entity.type
_entity.pdbx_description
1 polymer ?
#
loop_
_entity_poly.entity_id
_entity_poly.type
_entity_poly.pdbx_seq_one_letter_code
_entity_poly.pdbx_strand_id
1 'polypeptide(L)'
;MVFRNPLSTNRHRRPLPTIGPVERAPWTPVSLSAISRLSSHIPPPEPCPDAVPAYRRAAVLMGLFQGRNGDIYIILSQRATGMRSHAGDTALPGGRFEANDPSLEATARREAWEECGLPIDTSRVQKLCELRSFLSANELVVTPVVVLITDPTIQPRLNPQEVSSVFSLPLACFLQHNPTPSMRAYLRLPPKPSNEDLARMPSTMASGISDWHTCRDALWLGRRYRRHTFWDTRNPVMGLTSDILIHAAMLAYDQEPDYVRLALGQPSTDELILSAFTGPLATRKRRVRPRFSMLPQPIDESETLGEGRDSNVDSRAVDASEDAVNESSLRDSKL
;
A
#
# COMPACT_ATOMS: atom_id res chain seq x y z
N MET A 1 13.88 47.78 -28.10
CA MET A 1 13.25 46.50 -28.53
C MET A 1 12.38 46.03 -27.38
N VAL A 2 11.15 46.54 -27.38
CA VAL A 2 10.11 46.38 -26.35
C VAL A 2 8.87 46.04 -27.14
N PHE A 3 8.21 44.92 -26.84
CA PHE A 3 6.87 44.68 -27.34
C PHE A 3 5.91 44.55 -26.16
N ARG A 4 5.22 45.65 -25.90
CA ARG A 4 3.87 45.64 -25.35
C ARG A 4 2.90 45.58 -26.53
N ASN A 5 1.78 44.89 -26.36
CA ASN A 5 0.52 45.39 -26.88
C ASN A 5 -0.59 45.22 -25.81
N PRO A 6 -1.61 46.11 -25.79
CA PRO A 6 -2.30 46.58 -24.60
C PRO A 6 -3.78 46.17 -24.57
N LEU A 7 -4.42 46.38 -23.41
CA LEU A 7 -5.85 46.69 -23.13
C LEU A 7 -6.91 45.78 -23.82
N SER A 8 -7.83 45.11 -23.14
CA SER A 8 -8.83 45.59 -22.17
C SER A 8 -9.68 44.34 -21.82
N THR A 9 -10.07 44.06 -20.58
CA THR A 9 -11.29 44.63 -20.01
C THR A 9 -11.34 44.31 -18.52
N ASN A 10 -11.74 45.33 -17.77
CA ASN A 10 -11.96 45.33 -16.34
C ASN A 10 -13.13 44.38 -16.00
N ARG A 11 -12.83 43.12 -15.65
CA ARG A 11 -13.77 42.26 -14.93
C ARG A 11 -13.39 42.31 -13.47
N HIS A 12 -14.30 42.84 -12.64
CA HIS A 12 -14.23 42.80 -11.18
C HIS A 12 -13.61 41.49 -10.70
N ARG A 13 -12.34 41.52 -10.29
CA ARG A 13 -11.76 40.42 -9.52
C ARG A 13 -12.51 40.43 -8.21
N ARG A 14 -13.52 39.56 -8.07
CA ARG A 14 -13.98 39.15 -6.75
C ARG A 14 -12.72 38.75 -5.98
N PRO A 15 -12.44 39.35 -4.81
CA PRO A 15 -11.38 38.82 -3.97
C PRO A 15 -11.66 37.33 -3.77
N LEU A 16 -10.63 36.49 -3.95
CA LEU A 16 -10.72 35.09 -3.58
C LEU A 16 -11.26 35.06 -2.14
N PRO A 17 -12.28 34.24 -1.83
CA PRO A 17 -12.76 34.15 -0.47
C PRO A 17 -11.56 33.83 0.41
N THR A 18 -11.32 34.70 1.39
CA THR A 18 -10.43 34.40 2.51
C THR A 18 -10.94 33.10 3.10
N ILE A 19 -10.23 32.01 2.84
CA ILE A 19 -10.50 30.72 3.46
C ILE A 19 -10.21 30.97 4.95
N GLY A 20 -11.26 31.22 5.72
CA GLY A 20 -11.18 31.24 7.17
C GLY A 20 -10.59 29.92 7.67
N PRO A 21 -10.10 29.85 8.91
CA PRO A 21 -9.56 28.60 9.45
C PRO A 21 -10.56 27.47 9.20
N VAL A 22 -10.12 26.43 8.48
CA VAL A 22 -10.94 25.25 8.22
C VAL A 22 -11.26 24.66 9.58
N GLU A 23 -12.50 24.82 10.03
CA GLU A 23 -12.98 24.27 11.29
C GLU A 23 -12.84 22.75 11.21
N ARG A 24 -11.89 22.19 11.97
CA ARG A 24 -11.66 20.75 12.03
C ARG A 24 -12.55 20.20 13.14
N ALA A 25 -13.25 19.10 12.84
CA ALA A 25 -13.92 18.35 13.89
C ALA A 25 -12.90 17.90 14.94
N PRO A 26 -13.30 17.72 16.22
CA PRO A 26 -12.44 17.12 17.22
C PRO A 26 -12.04 15.69 16.78
N TRP A 27 -10.94 15.18 17.33
CA TRP A 27 -10.53 13.80 17.10
C TRP A 27 -11.67 12.83 17.45
N THR A 28 -11.89 11.84 16.58
CA THR A 28 -12.85 10.77 16.90
C THR A 28 -12.31 9.91 18.05
N PRO A 29 -13.17 9.24 18.84
CA PRO A 29 -12.71 8.29 19.87
C PRO A 29 -11.82 7.18 19.32
N VAL A 30 -12.10 6.73 18.09
CA VAL A 30 -11.28 5.73 17.38
C VAL A 30 -9.89 6.29 17.08
N SER A 31 -9.80 7.53 16.58
CA SER A 31 -8.52 8.20 16.32
C SER A 31 -7.69 8.41 17.59
N LEU A 32 -8.33 8.82 18.70
CA LEU A 32 -7.66 9.00 19.98
C LEU A 32 -7.08 7.68 20.50
N SER A 33 -7.87 6.60 20.43
CA SER A 33 -7.42 5.25 20.81
C SER A 33 -6.23 4.81 19.94
N ALA A 34 -6.30 5.09 18.63
CA ALA A 34 -5.23 4.76 17.70
C ALA A 34 -3.93 5.52 17.97
N ILE A 35 -4.00 6.82 18.24
CA ILE A 35 -2.84 7.63 18.64
C ILE A 35 -2.28 7.10 19.96
N SER A 36 -3.13 6.74 20.94
CA SER A 36 -2.69 6.20 22.23
C SER A 36 -1.96 4.85 22.11
N ARG A 37 -2.38 3.98 21.19
CA ARG A 37 -1.70 2.71 20.91
C ARG A 37 -0.34 2.96 20.27
N LEU A 38 -0.30 3.83 19.26
CA LEU A 38 0.95 4.23 18.60
C LEU A 38 1.93 4.83 19.61
N SER A 39 1.49 5.76 20.46
CA SER A 39 2.36 6.42 21.45
C SER A 39 2.90 5.48 22.53
N SER A 40 2.19 4.38 22.80
CA SER A 40 2.59 3.38 23.79
C SER A 40 3.36 2.21 23.16
N HIS A 41 3.53 2.21 21.83
CA HIS A 41 4.18 1.11 21.13
C HIS A 41 5.70 1.15 21.32
N ILE A 42 6.25 0.00 21.67
CA ILE A 42 7.68 -0.25 21.71
C ILE A 42 7.98 -1.28 20.63
N PRO A 43 8.81 -0.94 19.61
CA PRO A 43 9.12 -1.88 18.56
C PRO A 43 9.95 -3.05 19.11
N PRO A 44 9.84 -4.24 18.51
CA PRO A 44 10.77 -5.32 18.80
C PRO A 44 12.21 -4.91 18.45
N PRO A 45 13.23 -5.49 19.09
CA PRO A 45 14.62 -5.23 18.73
C PRO A 45 14.87 -5.58 17.26
N GLU A 46 15.75 -4.82 16.60
CA GLU A 46 16.17 -5.14 15.25
C GLU A 46 16.84 -6.54 15.22
N PRO A 47 16.57 -7.40 14.22
CA PRO A 47 17.04 -8.79 14.25
C PRO A 47 18.57 -8.98 14.22
N CYS A 48 19.32 -8.07 13.59
CA CYS A 48 20.78 -8.17 13.46
C CYS A 48 21.49 -6.81 13.35
N PRO A 49 21.36 -5.92 14.35
CA PRO A 49 21.76 -4.53 14.24
C PRO A 49 23.25 -4.34 13.92
N ASP A 50 24.11 -5.17 14.51
CA ASP A 50 25.57 -5.09 14.32
C ASP A 50 26.02 -5.55 12.92
N ALA A 51 25.19 -6.36 12.24
CA ALA A 51 25.50 -6.88 10.91
C ALA A 51 25.04 -5.94 9.78
N VAL A 52 24.23 -4.92 10.09
CA VAL A 52 23.70 -3.97 9.10
C VAL A 52 24.60 -2.74 9.05
N PRO A 53 25.40 -2.56 7.98
CA PRO A 53 26.27 -1.40 7.85
C PRO A 53 25.45 -0.10 7.79
N ALA A 54 26.02 1.00 8.29
CA ALA A 54 25.36 2.33 8.30
C ALA A 54 24.78 2.73 6.94
N TYR A 55 25.52 2.53 5.83
CA TYR A 55 25.06 2.86 4.47
C TYR A 55 23.89 1.99 3.95
N ARG A 56 23.52 0.94 4.69
CA ARG A 56 22.38 0.05 4.43
C ARG A 56 21.20 0.32 5.35
N ARG A 57 21.34 1.27 6.27
CA ARG A 57 20.26 1.76 7.12
C ARG A 57 19.58 2.95 6.44
N ALA A 58 18.28 3.04 6.65
CA ALA A 58 17.44 4.11 6.16
C ALA A 58 16.30 4.34 7.14
N ALA A 59 15.70 5.53 7.10
CA ALA A 59 14.54 5.85 7.90
C ALA A 59 13.52 6.61 7.07
N VAL A 60 12.24 6.38 7.37
CA VAL A 60 11.12 7.09 6.73
C VAL A 60 10.22 7.69 7.79
N LEU A 61 9.71 8.87 7.53
CA LEU A 61 8.81 9.60 8.41
C LEU A 61 7.36 9.36 8.01
N MET A 62 6.60 8.70 8.89
CA MET A 62 5.15 8.59 8.77
C MET A 62 4.47 9.76 9.48
N GLY A 63 4.23 10.83 8.73
CA GLY A 63 3.54 12.02 9.21
C GLY A 63 2.03 11.82 9.31
N LEU A 64 1.53 11.62 10.53
CA LEU A 64 0.11 11.55 10.83
C LEU A 64 -0.45 12.95 11.10
N PHE A 65 -1.66 13.24 10.63
CA PHE A 65 -2.33 14.50 10.94
C PHE A 65 -3.85 14.33 11.00
N GLN A 66 -4.50 15.31 11.62
CA GLN A 66 -5.95 15.33 11.76
C GLN A 66 -6.64 15.68 10.44
N GLY A 67 -7.49 14.78 9.95
CA GLY A 67 -8.43 15.02 8.88
C GLY A 67 -9.53 16.01 9.27
N ARG A 68 -10.35 16.42 8.29
CA ARG A 68 -11.46 17.36 8.53
C ARG A 68 -12.50 16.81 9.51
N ASN A 69 -12.69 15.49 9.51
CA ASN A 69 -13.70 14.80 10.30
C ASN A 69 -13.12 14.16 11.57
N GLY A 70 -11.91 14.56 11.98
CA GLY A 70 -11.25 14.04 13.18
C GLY A 70 -10.60 12.66 13.01
N ASP A 71 -10.55 12.15 11.80
CA ASP A 71 -9.88 10.91 11.40
C ASP A 71 -8.37 11.10 11.15
N ILE A 72 -7.60 10.01 11.18
CA ILE A 72 -6.14 10.06 11.02
C ILE A 72 -5.80 9.95 9.53
N TYR A 73 -5.07 10.93 9.02
CA TYR A 73 -4.49 10.91 7.68
C TYR A 73 -2.98 10.74 7.74
N ILE A 74 -2.42 10.15 6.69
CA ILE A 74 -0.98 10.08 6.44
C ILE A 74 -0.56 11.06 5.34
N ILE A 75 0.65 11.60 5.44
CA ILE A 75 1.30 12.32 4.33
C ILE A 75 2.11 11.32 3.49
N LEU A 76 1.93 11.40 2.18
CA LEU A 76 2.68 10.66 1.17
C LEU A 76 3.27 11.64 0.16
N SER A 77 4.45 11.31 -0.36
CA SER A 77 5.10 12.03 -1.44
C SER A 77 5.10 11.18 -2.71
N GLN A 78 5.01 11.84 -3.86
CA GLN A 78 5.32 11.25 -5.15
C GLN A 78 6.72 11.70 -5.55
N ARG A 79 7.60 10.75 -5.80
CA ARG A 79 8.99 11.03 -6.19
C ARG A 79 9.04 11.66 -7.58
N ALA A 80 9.93 12.62 -7.77
CA ALA A 80 10.10 13.30 -9.05
C ALA A 80 10.46 12.31 -10.18
N THR A 81 9.93 12.53 -11.37
CA THR A 81 10.13 11.63 -12.52
C THR A 81 11.57 11.62 -13.05
N GLY A 82 12.36 12.65 -12.75
CA GLY A 82 13.77 12.76 -13.14
C GLY A 82 14.74 11.97 -12.24
N MET A 83 14.27 11.29 -11.19
CA MET A 83 15.14 10.58 -10.27
C MET A 83 15.72 9.28 -10.86
N ARG A 84 16.97 8.96 -10.52
CA ARG A 84 17.65 7.75 -11.00
C ARG A 84 17.03 6.44 -10.49
N SER A 85 16.25 6.48 -9.42
CA SER A 85 15.60 5.33 -8.80
C SER A 85 14.23 5.70 -8.28
N HIS A 86 13.25 4.80 -8.43
CA HIS A 86 11.89 4.97 -7.91
C HIS A 86 11.18 6.23 -8.44
N ALA A 87 11.50 6.65 -9.67
CA ALA A 87 10.89 7.81 -10.31
C ALA A 87 9.37 7.64 -10.41
N GLY A 88 8.62 8.61 -9.88
CA GLY A 88 7.16 8.59 -9.87
C GLY A 88 6.53 7.68 -8.81
N ASP A 89 7.30 6.91 -8.03
CA ASP A 89 6.74 6.03 -6.98
C ASP A 89 6.15 6.87 -5.84
N THR A 90 5.07 6.37 -5.23
CA THR A 90 4.55 6.88 -3.96
C THR A 90 5.42 6.38 -2.83
N ALA A 91 5.85 7.27 -1.93
CA ALA A 91 6.67 6.93 -0.79
C ALA A 91 6.25 7.70 0.47
N LEU A 92 6.71 7.20 1.63
CA LEU A 92 6.84 8.00 2.83
C LEU A 92 8.11 8.86 2.67
N PRO A 93 8.11 10.14 3.11
CA PRO A 93 9.33 10.95 3.10
C PRO A 93 10.45 10.26 3.86
N GLY A 94 11.67 10.27 3.33
CA GLY A 94 12.76 9.55 3.97
C GLY A 94 13.89 9.13 3.05
N GLY A 95 14.95 8.64 3.65
CA GLY A 95 16.19 8.36 2.94
C GLY A 95 17.19 7.57 3.76
N ARG A 96 18.45 7.61 3.32
CA ARG A 96 19.51 6.81 3.92
C ARG A 96 20.03 7.47 5.18
N PHE A 97 20.45 6.64 6.12
CA PHE A 97 21.19 7.09 7.28
C PHE A 97 22.55 7.67 6.85
N GLU A 98 22.86 8.87 7.32
CA GLU A 98 24.16 9.50 7.15
C GLU A 98 24.99 9.42 8.44
N ALA A 99 26.31 9.40 8.33
CA ALA A 99 27.21 9.28 9.49
C ALA A 99 27.03 10.40 10.53
N ASN A 100 26.44 11.52 10.11
CA ASN A 100 26.23 12.71 10.91
C ASN A 100 24.85 12.70 11.60
N ASP A 101 23.96 11.78 11.22
CA ASP A 101 22.64 11.66 11.82
C ASP A 101 22.78 11.03 13.22
N PRO A 102 22.34 11.70 14.30
CA PRO A 102 22.47 11.16 15.66
C PRO A 102 21.55 9.97 15.94
N SER A 103 20.53 9.75 15.10
CA SER A 103 19.58 8.65 15.21
C SER A 103 18.80 8.45 13.91
N LEU A 104 18.09 7.32 13.78
CA LEU A 104 17.19 7.08 12.64
C LEU A 104 16.00 8.04 12.64
N GLU A 105 15.55 8.51 13.81
CA GLU A 105 14.58 9.61 13.88
C GLU A 105 15.13 10.89 13.26
N ALA A 106 16.39 11.24 13.55
CA ALA A 106 17.02 12.42 12.97
C ALA A 106 17.15 12.30 11.44
N THR A 107 17.52 11.12 10.93
CA THR A 107 17.51 10.82 9.49
C THR A 107 16.11 11.06 8.90
N ALA A 108 15.06 10.48 9.47
CA ALA A 108 13.70 10.61 8.97
C ALA A 108 13.23 12.07 8.96
N ARG A 109 13.56 12.86 10.00
CA ARG A 109 13.22 14.28 10.10
C ARG A 109 13.99 15.15 9.11
N ARG A 110 15.30 14.90 8.93
CA ARG A 110 16.14 15.62 7.95
C ARG A 110 15.59 15.43 6.54
N GLU A 111 15.37 14.18 6.14
CA GLU A 111 14.86 13.84 4.82
C GLU A 111 13.46 14.41 4.60
N ALA A 112 12.56 14.31 5.59
CA ALA A 112 11.22 14.90 5.48
C ALA A 112 11.22 16.44 5.39
N TRP A 113 12.19 17.10 6.02
CA TRP A 113 12.43 18.53 5.87
C TRP A 113 12.97 18.88 4.48
N GLU A 114 13.93 18.13 3.97
CA GLU A 114 14.55 18.34 2.65
C GLU A 114 13.55 18.09 1.50
N GLU A 115 12.81 16.99 1.56
CA GLU A 115 11.86 16.59 0.51
C GLU A 115 10.55 17.40 0.55
N CYS A 116 9.99 17.60 1.75
CA CYS A 116 8.63 18.11 1.93
C CYS A 116 8.52 19.38 2.79
N GLY A 117 9.63 19.88 3.36
CA GLY A 117 9.61 21.06 4.24
C GLY A 117 8.90 20.81 5.58
N LEU A 118 8.76 19.56 6.01
CA LEU A 118 8.13 19.24 7.30
C LEU A 118 9.04 19.68 8.46
N PRO A 119 8.56 20.49 9.42
CA PRO A 119 9.41 21.02 10.49
C PRO A 119 10.11 19.94 11.31
N ILE A 120 11.39 20.17 11.62
CA ILE A 120 12.17 19.35 12.54
C ILE A 120 11.68 19.54 14.00
N ASP A 121 11.08 20.69 14.30
CA ASP A 121 10.54 21.07 15.61
C ASP A 121 9.56 20.02 16.16
N THR A 122 9.99 19.36 17.24
CA THR A 122 9.27 18.26 17.89
C THR A 122 7.99 18.69 18.60
N SER A 123 7.83 19.98 18.91
CA SER A 123 6.59 20.51 19.49
C SER A 123 5.46 20.58 18.47
N ARG A 124 5.81 20.75 17.19
CA ARG A 124 4.87 20.83 16.04
C ARG A 124 4.72 19.49 15.32
N VAL A 125 5.75 18.65 15.40
CA VAL A 125 5.82 17.32 14.78
C VAL A 125 6.33 16.32 15.83
N GLN A 126 5.42 15.89 16.70
CA GLN A 126 5.71 15.08 17.87
C GLN A 126 5.93 13.62 17.47
N LYS A 127 7.02 12.98 17.93
CA LYS A 127 7.20 11.53 17.75
C LYS A 127 6.19 10.76 18.61
N LEU A 128 5.56 9.75 18.01
CA LEU A 128 4.73 8.78 18.71
C LEU A 128 5.54 7.51 19.02
N CYS A 129 6.12 6.89 17.99
CA CYS A 129 6.92 5.67 18.13
C CYS A 129 7.80 5.42 16.90
N GLU A 130 8.64 4.39 17.00
CA GLU A 130 9.22 3.72 15.85
C GLU A 130 8.48 2.41 15.63
N LEU A 131 8.27 2.03 14.37
CA LEU A 131 7.78 0.69 14.03
C LEU A 131 8.97 -0.24 13.86
N ARG A 132 8.69 -1.55 13.77
CA ARG A 132 9.72 -2.54 13.38
C ARG A 132 10.38 -2.16 12.05
N SER A 133 11.63 -2.55 11.87
CA SER A 133 12.34 -2.33 10.61
C SER A 133 11.83 -3.24 9.50
N PHE A 134 11.93 -2.75 8.28
CA PHE A 134 11.54 -3.47 7.06
C PHE A 134 12.71 -3.58 6.10
N LEU A 135 12.74 -4.63 5.27
CA LEU A 135 13.75 -4.78 4.24
C LEU A 135 13.21 -4.26 2.90
N SER A 136 13.90 -3.30 2.30
CA SER A 136 13.55 -2.79 0.97
C SER A 136 14.01 -3.72 -0.16
N ALA A 137 13.47 -3.52 -1.37
CA ALA A 137 13.92 -4.23 -2.57
C ALA A 137 15.41 -4.01 -2.89
N ASN A 138 15.94 -2.84 -2.51
CA ASN A 138 17.36 -2.52 -2.61
C ASN A 138 18.17 -3.00 -1.40
N GLU A 139 17.56 -3.84 -0.55
CA GLU A 139 18.12 -4.43 0.65
C GLU A 139 18.63 -3.37 1.65
N LEU A 140 17.92 -2.26 1.76
CA LEU A 140 18.08 -1.33 2.89
C LEU A 140 17.19 -1.80 4.05
N VAL A 141 17.70 -1.73 5.27
CA VAL A 141 16.89 -1.86 6.49
C VAL A 141 16.30 -0.50 6.80
N VAL A 142 14.98 -0.39 6.64
CA VAL A 142 14.22 0.86 6.72
C VAL A 142 13.43 0.87 8.01
N THR A 143 13.67 1.84 8.88
CA THR A 143 12.91 2.04 10.12
C THR A 143 11.87 3.15 9.94
N PRO A 144 10.57 2.84 10.05
CA PRO A 144 9.52 3.85 10.03
C PRO A 144 9.42 4.57 11.37
N VAL A 145 9.49 5.89 11.33
CA VAL A 145 9.34 6.78 12.48
C VAL A 145 7.97 7.45 12.37
N VAL A 146 7.08 7.18 13.32
CA VAL A 146 5.71 7.71 13.32
C VAL A 146 5.68 9.01 14.10
N VAL A 147 5.15 10.06 13.48
CA VAL A 147 5.01 11.37 14.11
C VAL A 147 3.58 11.88 13.95
N LEU A 148 3.12 12.68 14.91
CA LEU A 148 1.87 13.43 14.85
C LEU A 148 2.18 14.89 14.57
N ILE A 149 1.63 15.40 13.47
CA ILE A 149 1.68 16.80 13.09
C ILE A 149 0.56 17.52 13.85
N THR A 150 0.95 18.23 14.90
CA THR A 150 0.02 18.91 15.83
C THR A 150 -0.32 20.32 15.37
N ASP A 151 0.55 20.95 14.57
CA ASP A 151 0.34 22.29 14.04
C ASP A 151 -0.42 22.27 12.69
N PRO A 152 -1.69 22.69 12.66
CA PRO A 152 -2.51 22.68 11.45
C PRO A 152 -2.10 23.75 10.42
N THR A 153 -1.19 24.67 10.78
CA THR A 153 -0.71 25.76 9.91
C THR A 153 0.47 25.36 9.04
N ILE A 154 1.05 24.16 9.27
CA ILE A 154 2.15 23.65 8.46
C ILE A 154 1.70 23.49 7.00
N GLN A 155 2.43 24.13 6.10
CA GLN A 155 2.29 23.98 4.66
C GLN A 155 3.56 23.30 4.12
N PRO A 156 3.45 22.10 3.53
CA PRO A 156 4.59 21.44 2.91
C PRO A 156 5.25 22.32 1.85
N ARG A 157 6.58 22.39 1.88
CA ARG A 157 7.40 23.07 0.87
C ARG A 157 8.20 22.02 0.14
N LEU A 158 7.76 21.67 -1.07
CA LEU A 158 8.33 20.56 -1.81
C LEU A 158 9.64 20.95 -2.47
N ASN A 159 10.63 20.07 -2.40
CA ASN A 159 11.80 20.15 -3.27
C ASN A 159 11.45 19.51 -4.63
N PRO A 160 11.27 20.29 -5.71
CA PRO A 160 10.82 19.77 -6.99
C PRO A 160 11.83 18.83 -7.67
N GLN A 161 13.08 18.80 -7.21
CA GLN A 161 14.09 17.87 -7.72
C GLN A 161 13.87 16.43 -7.22
N GLU A 162 13.18 16.28 -6.08
CA GLU A 162 13.00 14.99 -5.41
C GLU A 162 11.53 14.60 -5.28
N VAL A 163 10.64 15.57 -5.14
CA VAL A 163 9.20 15.38 -4.93
C VAL A 163 8.40 16.17 -5.97
N SER A 164 7.59 15.47 -6.75
CA SER A 164 6.68 16.10 -7.72
C SER A 164 5.38 16.58 -7.08
N SER A 165 4.87 15.86 -6.09
CA SER A 165 3.64 16.20 -5.38
C SER A 165 3.59 15.56 -4.00
N VAL A 166 2.76 16.11 -3.12
CA VAL A 166 2.36 15.47 -1.86
C VAL A 166 0.86 15.28 -1.83
N PHE A 167 0.44 14.20 -1.19
CA PHE A 167 -0.96 13.89 -1.02
C PHE A 167 -1.19 13.11 0.27
N SER A 168 -2.46 12.91 0.60
CA SER A 168 -2.82 12.19 1.81
C SER A 168 -3.93 11.16 1.57
N LEU A 169 -3.94 10.17 2.46
CA LEU A 169 -4.92 9.10 2.56
C LEU A 169 -5.29 8.88 4.04
N PRO A 170 -6.51 8.45 4.36
CA PRO A 170 -6.85 8.00 5.72
C PRO A 170 -6.03 6.77 6.09
N LEU A 171 -5.45 6.69 7.29
CA LEU A 171 -4.65 5.52 7.68
C LEU A 171 -5.49 4.22 7.69
N ALA A 172 -6.76 4.31 8.07
CA ALA A 172 -7.67 3.17 8.14
C ALA A 172 -7.98 2.52 6.79
N CYS A 173 -7.75 3.18 5.65
CA CYS A 173 -8.08 2.61 4.33
C CYS A 173 -7.17 1.43 3.96
N PHE A 174 -5.97 1.35 4.56
CA PHE A 174 -5.03 0.26 4.32
C PHE A 174 -5.47 -1.07 4.94
N LEU A 175 -6.54 -1.11 5.74
CA LEU A 175 -7.12 -2.35 6.27
C LEU A 175 -8.26 -2.91 5.43
N GLN A 176 -8.65 -2.23 4.34
CA GLN A 176 -9.83 -2.56 3.55
C GLN A 176 -9.44 -2.98 2.13
N HIS A 177 -9.93 -4.13 1.69
CA HIS A 177 -9.84 -4.59 0.31
C HIS A 177 -10.84 -3.84 -0.55
N ASN A 178 -12.08 -3.77 -0.07
CA ASN A 178 -13.16 -3.01 -0.68
C ASN A 178 -13.64 -1.95 0.31
N PRO A 179 -13.22 -0.68 0.15
CA PRO A 179 -13.55 0.34 1.13
C PRO A 179 -15.05 0.53 1.29
N THR A 180 -15.50 0.70 2.53
CA THR A 180 -16.91 1.01 2.83
C THR A 180 -17.37 2.29 2.11
N PRO A 181 -18.68 2.47 1.85
CA PRO A 181 -19.18 3.68 1.20
C PRO A 181 -18.70 4.98 1.87
N SER A 182 -18.65 5.01 3.20
CA SER A 182 -18.13 6.14 3.97
C SER A 182 -16.63 6.35 3.73
N MET A 183 -15.83 5.28 3.67
CA MET A 183 -14.40 5.36 3.38
C MET A 183 -14.13 5.86 1.95
N ARG A 184 -14.92 5.41 0.96
CA ARG A 184 -14.75 5.76 -0.46
C ARG A 184 -14.84 7.26 -0.72
N ALA A 185 -15.66 7.98 0.03
CA ALA A 185 -15.75 9.44 -0.04
C ALA A 185 -14.41 10.13 0.28
N TYR A 186 -13.64 9.60 1.23
CA TYR A 186 -12.32 10.14 1.60
C TYR A 186 -11.22 9.79 0.59
N LEU A 187 -11.39 8.67 -0.12
CA LEU A 187 -10.46 8.17 -1.13
C LEU A 187 -10.69 8.79 -2.53
N ARG A 188 -11.68 9.68 -2.66
CA ARG A 188 -12.11 10.25 -3.95
C ARG A 188 -12.49 9.16 -4.97
N LEU A 189 -13.01 8.05 -4.47
CA LEU A 189 -13.56 6.96 -5.27
C LEU A 189 -15.06 7.17 -5.47
N PRO A 190 -15.65 6.66 -6.58
CA PRO A 190 -17.10 6.64 -6.72
C PRO A 190 -17.74 5.82 -5.59
N PRO A 191 -19.00 6.07 -5.17
CA PRO A 191 -19.63 5.35 -4.06
C PRO A 191 -19.62 3.82 -4.19
N LYS A 192 -19.64 3.32 -5.43
CA LYS A 192 -19.43 1.92 -5.80
C LYS A 192 -18.62 1.89 -7.11
N PRO A 193 -17.70 0.92 -7.31
CA PRO A 193 -17.02 0.77 -8.59
C PRO A 193 -18.01 0.44 -9.71
N SER A 194 -17.78 0.99 -10.91
CA SER A 194 -18.49 0.56 -12.12
C SER A 194 -17.90 -0.74 -12.66
N ASN A 195 -18.65 -1.45 -13.52
CA ASN A 195 -18.13 -2.64 -14.20
C ASN A 195 -16.89 -2.30 -15.06
N GLU A 196 -16.83 -1.09 -15.62
CA GLU A 196 -15.68 -0.64 -16.40
C GLU A 196 -14.44 -0.42 -15.52
N ASP A 197 -14.61 0.14 -14.32
CA ASP A 197 -13.52 0.30 -13.36
C ASP A 197 -12.93 -1.06 -12.97
N LEU A 198 -13.79 -2.04 -12.68
CA LEU A 198 -13.38 -3.40 -12.31
C LEU A 198 -12.73 -4.14 -13.47
N ALA A 199 -13.23 -3.98 -14.70
CA ALA A 199 -12.66 -4.63 -15.89
C ALA A 199 -11.23 -4.17 -16.23
N ARG A 200 -10.84 -2.98 -15.77
CA ARG A 200 -9.47 -2.45 -15.94
C ARG A 200 -8.51 -2.96 -14.87
N MET A 201 -9.02 -3.56 -13.79
CA MET A 201 -8.18 -4.06 -12.71
C MET A 201 -7.53 -5.40 -13.12
N PRO A 202 -6.31 -5.69 -12.63
CA PRO A 202 -5.65 -6.93 -12.98
C PRO A 202 -6.43 -8.16 -12.49
N SER A 203 -6.80 -9.06 -13.40
CA SER A 203 -7.53 -10.31 -13.08
C SER A 203 -6.64 -11.41 -12.50
N THR A 204 -5.33 -11.35 -12.73
CA THR A 204 -4.34 -12.35 -12.28
C THR A 204 -3.77 -11.98 -10.91
N MET A 205 -4.63 -11.70 -9.93
CA MET A 205 -4.23 -11.31 -8.56
C MET A 205 -4.59 -12.42 -7.58
N ALA A 206 -3.91 -12.46 -6.44
CA ALA A 206 -4.22 -13.42 -5.37
C ALA A 206 -5.43 -13.00 -4.51
N SER A 207 -5.94 -11.79 -4.73
CA SER A 207 -7.17 -11.25 -4.15
C SER A 207 -8.31 -11.23 -5.17
N GLY A 208 -9.56 -11.12 -4.70
CA GLY A 208 -10.67 -10.76 -5.57
C GLY A 208 -10.44 -9.42 -6.29
N ILE A 209 -11.22 -9.17 -7.35
CA ILE A 209 -11.14 -7.93 -8.12
C ILE A 209 -11.65 -6.76 -7.26
N SER A 210 -10.87 -5.68 -7.20
CA SER A 210 -11.21 -4.45 -6.50
C SER A 210 -10.55 -3.25 -7.17
N ASP A 211 -11.25 -2.12 -7.20
CA ASP A 211 -10.76 -0.84 -7.70
C ASP A 211 -9.89 -0.07 -6.69
N TRP A 212 -9.72 -0.63 -5.49
CA TRP A 212 -8.91 -0.03 -4.42
C TRP A 212 -7.69 -0.86 -4.07
N HIS A 213 -7.82 -2.17 -3.82
CA HIS A 213 -6.71 -2.98 -3.31
C HIS A 213 -6.54 -4.26 -4.12
N THR A 214 -5.31 -4.57 -4.50
CA THR A 214 -4.95 -5.84 -5.15
C THR A 214 -3.67 -6.39 -4.52
N CYS A 215 -3.49 -7.70 -4.57
CA CYS A 215 -2.23 -8.32 -4.16
C CYS A 215 -1.75 -9.39 -5.13
N ARG A 216 -0.43 -9.56 -5.20
CA ARG A 216 0.22 -10.56 -6.07
C ARG A 216 1.42 -11.18 -5.39
N ASP A 217 1.58 -12.47 -5.58
CA ASP A 217 2.75 -13.19 -5.10
C ASP A 217 3.92 -13.04 -6.09
N ALA A 218 5.12 -12.81 -5.56
CA ALA A 218 6.37 -12.78 -6.31
C ALA A 218 7.45 -13.52 -5.53
N LEU A 219 8.55 -13.91 -6.20
CA LEU A 219 9.72 -14.39 -5.50
C LEU A 219 10.59 -13.22 -5.06
N TRP A 220 10.99 -13.24 -3.80
CA TRP A 220 11.95 -12.32 -3.21
C TRP A 220 12.89 -13.08 -2.31
N LEU A 221 14.20 -12.89 -2.52
CA LEU A 221 15.24 -13.70 -1.87
C LEU A 221 15.02 -15.23 -2.00
N GLY A 222 14.44 -15.65 -3.12
CA GLY A 222 14.13 -17.07 -3.40
C GLY A 222 12.96 -17.63 -2.58
N ARG A 223 12.18 -16.78 -1.91
CA ARG A 223 10.98 -17.14 -1.14
C ARG A 223 9.76 -16.45 -1.74
N ARG A 224 8.60 -17.07 -1.57
CA ARG A 224 7.31 -16.47 -1.96
C ARG A 224 7.03 -15.27 -1.06
N TYR A 225 6.62 -14.16 -1.66
CA TYR A 225 6.31 -12.91 -0.99
C TYR A 225 5.10 -12.24 -1.63
N ARG A 226 4.08 -11.94 -0.84
CA ARG A 226 2.90 -11.21 -1.26
C ARG A 226 3.18 -9.72 -1.27
N ARG A 227 2.88 -9.08 -2.40
CA ARG A 227 2.99 -7.63 -2.58
C ARG A 227 1.60 -7.03 -2.69
N HIS A 228 1.36 -5.98 -1.92
CA HIS A 228 0.11 -5.24 -1.91
C HIS A 228 0.22 -3.96 -2.75
N THR A 229 -0.85 -3.65 -3.47
CA THR A 229 -1.04 -2.41 -4.23
C THR A 229 -2.37 -1.80 -3.83
N PHE A 230 -2.34 -0.54 -3.40
CA PHE A 230 -3.52 0.29 -3.19
C PHE A 230 -3.59 1.33 -4.32
N TRP A 231 -4.68 1.32 -5.08
CA TRP A 231 -4.87 2.13 -6.26
C TRP A 231 -5.41 3.51 -5.89
N ASP A 232 -4.78 4.56 -6.42
CA ASP A 232 -5.23 5.93 -6.27
C ASP A 232 -5.02 6.67 -7.59
N THR A 233 -5.96 7.56 -7.93
CA THR A 233 -5.92 8.33 -9.18
C THR A 233 -4.71 9.25 -9.29
N ARG A 234 -4.11 9.64 -8.16
CA ARG A 234 -2.87 10.43 -8.11
C ARG A 234 -1.68 9.53 -8.42
N ASN A 235 -1.51 8.47 -7.63
CA ASN A 235 -0.51 7.43 -7.84
C ASN A 235 -0.74 6.24 -6.89
N PRO A 236 -0.59 4.98 -7.35
CA PRO A 236 -0.77 3.83 -6.47
C PRO A 236 0.29 3.77 -5.34
N VAL A 237 -0.10 3.16 -4.22
CA VAL A 237 0.77 2.86 -3.07
C VAL A 237 1.14 1.39 -3.13
N MET A 238 2.43 1.08 -3.25
CA MET A 238 2.89 -0.30 -3.53
C MET A 238 4.19 -0.65 -2.81
N GLY A 239 4.47 -1.95 -2.73
CA GLY A 239 5.76 -2.47 -2.25
C GLY A 239 6.02 -2.14 -0.79
N LEU A 240 7.24 -1.69 -0.48
CA LEU A 240 7.63 -1.43 0.91
C LEU A 240 6.71 -0.42 1.60
N THR A 241 6.27 0.61 0.89
CA THR A 241 5.40 1.63 1.45
C THR A 241 4.04 1.05 1.84
N SER A 242 3.45 0.17 1.03
CA SER A 242 2.20 -0.50 1.41
C SER A 242 2.42 -1.43 2.62
N ASP A 243 3.51 -2.20 2.66
CA ASP A 243 3.80 -3.09 3.80
C ASP A 243 3.93 -2.31 5.13
N ILE A 244 4.59 -1.15 5.11
CA ILE A 244 4.71 -0.27 6.28
C ILE A 244 3.34 0.27 6.71
N LEU A 245 2.52 0.73 5.77
CA LEU A 245 1.22 1.35 6.05
C LEU A 245 0.18 0.36 6.54
N ILE A 246 0.17 -0.87 6.00
CA ILE A 246 -0.66 -1.97 6.51
C ILE A 246 -0.29 -2.23 7.97
N HIS A 247 1.00 -2.40 8.27
CA HIS A 247 1.45 -2.68 9.63
C HIS A 247 1.11 -1.55 10.61
N ALA A 248 1.33 -0.30 10.20
CA ALA A 248 0.98 0.87 11.00
C ALA A 248 -0.53 0.96 11.27
N ALA A 249 -1.36 0.71 10.25
CA ALA A 249 -2.81 0.72 10.40
C ALA A 249 -3.27 -0.41 11.34
N MET A 250 -2.72 -1.62 11.20
CA MET A 250 -3.03 -2.74 12.09
C MET A 250 -2.73 -2.41 13.55
N LEU A 251 -1.56 -1.82 13.81
CA LEU A 251 -1.15 -1.43 15.14
C LEU A 251 -2.02 -0.30 15.72
N ALA A 252 -2.29 0.72 14.90
CA ALA A 252 -3.08 1.89 15.31
C ALA A 252 -4.53 1.47 15.64
N TYR A 253 -5.17 0.72 14.75
CA TYR A 253 -6.57 0.35 14.91
C TYR A 253 -6.79 -0.96 15.67
N ASP A 254 -5.73 -1.70 16.00
CA ASP A 254 -5.78 -3.00 16.67
C ASP A 254 -6.69 -3.99 15.93
N GLN A 255 -6.46 -4.07 14.62
CA GLN A 255 -7.32 -4.80 13.69
C GLN A 255 -6.49 -5.38 12.54
N GLU A 256 -6.73 -6.64 12.21
CA GLU A 256 -6.21 -7.24 10.97
C GLU A 256 -6.93 -6.67 9.73
N PRO A 257 -6.24 -6.59 8.57
CA PRO A 257 -6.91 -6.25 7.32
C PRO A 257 -7.99 -7.30 6.96
N ASP A 258 -9.01 -6.88 6.22
CA ASP A 258 -10.07 -7.77 5.70
C ASP A 258 -9.63 -8.65 4.51
N TYR A 259 -8.32 -8.71 4.26
CA TYR A 259 -7.69 -9.48 3.19
C TYR A 259 -6.47 -10.24 3.71
N VAL A 260 -6.08 -11.28 2.97
CA VAL A 260 -4.93 -12.11 3.33
C VAL A 260 -3.61 -11.37 3.05
N ARG A 261 -2.96 -10.91 4.13
CA ARG A 261 -1.72 -10.12 4.12
C ARG A 261 -0.47 -10.88 3.67
N LEU A 262 -0.35 -12.15 4.01
CA LEU A 262 0.87 -12.92 3.76
C LEU A 262 0.58 -14.04 2.76
N ALA A 263 1.52 -14.32 1.85
CA ALA A 263 1.47 -15.54 1.06
C ALA A 263 1.74 -16.77 1.93
N LEU A 264 1.28 -17.94 1.50
CA LEU A 264 1.54 -19.20 2.19
C LEU A 264 3.07 -19.43 2.29
N GLY A 265 3.56 -19.63 3.52
CA GLY A 265 4.99 -19.83 3.79
C GLY A 265 5.85 -18.59 3.56
N GLN A 266 5.25 -17.39 3.48
CA GLN A 266 6.00 -16.14 3.39
C GLN A 266 6.84 -15.94 4.65
N PRO A 267 8.16 -15.68 4.52
CA PRO A 267 9.01 -15.40 5.66
C PRO A 267 8.59 -14.10 6.34
N SER A 268 8.79 -14.03 7.66
CA SER A 268 8.63 -12.78 8.40
C SER A 268 9.65 -11.74 7.93
N THR A 269 9.37 -10.45 8.14
CA THR A 269 10.35 -9.41 7.78
C THR A 269 11.65 -9.55 8.56
N ASP A 270 11.63 -10.16 9.75
CA ASP A 270 12.84 -10.38 10.55
C ASP A 270 13.70 -11.46 9.91
N GLU A 271 13.08 -12.56 9.48
CA GLU A 271 13.74 -13.62 8.72
C GLU A 271 14.31 -13.11 7.38
N LEU A 272 13.63 -12.18 6.73
CA LEU A 272 14.10 -11.53 5.51
C LEU A 272 15.33 -10.65 5.78
N ILE A 273 15.31 -9.84 6.83
CA ILE A 273 16.46 -9.01 7.26
C ILE A 273 17.65 -9.92 7.60
N LEU A 274 17.44 -10.95 8.43
CA LEU A 274 18.46 -11.93 8.78
C LEU A 274 19.03 -12.61 7.53
N SER A 275 18.16 -13.10 6.64
CA SER A 275 18.59 -13.72 5.37
C SER A 275 19.44 -12.77 4.53
N ALA A 276 19.16 -11.46 4.55
CA ALA A 276 19.88 -10.49 3.77
C ALA A 276 21.27 -10.13 4.33
N PHE A 277 21.48 -10.18 5.65
CA PHE A 277 22.70 -9.64 6.28
C PHE A 277 23.53 -10.65 7.08
N THR A 278 22.93 -11.71 7.62
CA THR A 278 23.63 -12.71 8.43
C THR A 278 23.43 -14.15 7.94
N GLY A 279 22.40 -14.40 7.14
CA GLY A 279 22.04 -15.73 6.66
C GLY A 279 22.90 -16.25 5.49
N PRO A 280 22.62 -17.46 4.99
CA PRO A 280 23.38 -18.09 3.89
C PRO A 280 23.39 -17.30 2.58
N LEU A 281 22.44 -16.39 2.39
CA LEU A 281 22.38 -15.50 1.22
C LEU A 281 23.33 -14.30 1.35
N ALA A 282 23.72 -13.92 2.57
CA ALA A 282 24.61 -12.79 2.83
C ALA A 282 26.06 -13.05 2.39
N THR A 283 26.53 -14.31 2.39
CA THR A 283 27.93 -14.70 2.13
C THR A 283 28.30 -14.78 0.65
N ARG A 284 27.38 -14.52 -0.28
CA ARG A 284 27.63 -14.65 -1.73
C ARG A 284 28.48 -13.47 -2.27
N LYS A 285 29.75 -13.75 -2.63
CA LYS A 285 30.77 -12.78 -3.13
C LYS A 285 30.35 -11.91 -4.33
N ARG A 286 29.40 -12.36 -5.16
CA ARG A 286 28.81 -11.58 -6.26
C ARG A 286 27.30 -11.65 -6.16
N ARG A 287 26.70 -10.63 -5.54
CA ARG A 287 25.26 -10.51 -5.37
C ARG A 287 24.69 -9.75 -6.57
N VAL A 288 23.98 -10.44 -7.46
CA VAL A 288 23.05 -9.76 -8.38
C VAL A 288 21.94 -9.20 -7.50
N ARG A 289 21.63 -7.90 -7.60
CA ARG A 289 20.55 -7.29 -6.80
C ARG A 289 19.28 -8.13 -7.00
N PRO A 290 18.66 -8.66 -5.93
CA PRO A 290 17.48 -9.48 -6.07
C PRO A 290 16.38 -8.62 -6.70
N ARG A 291 16.01 -8.95 -7.94
CA ARG A 291 14.81 -8.41 -8.55
C ARG A 291 13.66 -9.34 -8.20
N PHE A 292 12.51 -8.77 -7.90
CA PHE A 292 11.28 -9.54 -7.82
C PHE A 292 11.06 -10.25 -9.16
N SER A 293 10.95 -11.57 -9.15
CA SER A 293 10.44 -12.33 -10.29
C SER A 293 8.98 -12.68 -10.01
N MET A 294 8.10 -12.22 -10.89
CA MET A 294 6.67 -12.41 -10.79
C MET A 294 6.33 -13.91 -10.85
N LEU A 295 5.45 -14.38 -9.98
CA LEU A 295 4.95 -15.75 -10.05
C LEU A 295 3.65 -15.81 -10.86
N PRO A 296 3.36 -16.94 -11.54
CA PRO A 296 2.01 -17.26 -11.96
C PRO A 296 1.10 -17.28 -10.74
N GLN A 297 -0.03 -16.57 -10.80
CA GLN A 297 -1.03 -16.61 -9.74
C GLN A 297 -1.93 -17.83 -9.91
N PRO A 298 -2.51 -18.38 -8.83
CA PRO A 298 -3.52 -19.42 -8.97
C PRO A 298 -4.66 -18.93 -9.87
N ILE A 299 -4.96 -19.69 -10.91
CA ILE A 299 -6.16 -19.51 -11.72
C ILE A 299 -7.31 -20.02 -10.85
N ASP A 300 -8.37 -19.25 -10.72
CA ASP A 300 -9.56 -19.65 -9.97
C ASP A 300 -10.16 -20.90 -10.64
N GLU A 301 -10.06 -22.07 -9.99
CA GLU A 301 -10.59 -23.33 -10.54
C GLU A 301 -12.13 -23.32 -10.64
N SER A 302 -12.79 -22.30 -10.09
CA SER A 302 -14.24 -22.14 -10.14
C SER A 302 -14.82 -21.79 -11.52
N GLU A 303 -14.00 -21.40 -12.52
CA GLU A 303 -14.46 -21.13 -13.89
C GLU A 303 -14.40 -22.35 -14.84
N THR A 304 -13.86 -23.50 -14.42
CA THR A 304 -13.74 -24.68 -15.30
C THR A 304 -14.88 -25.70 -15.20
N LEU A 305 -15.89 -25.43 -14.39
CA LEU A 305 -17.11 -26.26 -14.27
C LEU A 305 -18.33 -25.48 -14.79
N GLY A 306 -18.27 -24.99 -16.03
CA GLY A 306 -19.30 -24.09 -16.54
C GLY A 306 -19.55 -24.09 -18.04
N GLU A 307 -18.95 -24.97 -18.85
CA GLU A 307 -19.30 -25.04 -20.28
C GLU A 307 -19.26 -26.49 -20.76
N GLY A 308 -20.44 -27.13 -20.79
CA GLY A 308 -20.54 -28.52 -21.23
C GLY A 308 -21.96 -29.04 -21.20
N ARG A 309 -22.88 -28.36 -21.88
CA ARG A 309 -24.10 -28.93 -22.51
C ARG A 309 -24.94 -27.78 -23.08
N ASP A 310 -24.83 -27.60 -24.38
CA ASP A 310 -26.00 -27.33 -25.23
C ASP A 310 -25.62 -27.66 -26.69
N SER A 311 -26.10 -28.81 -27.15
CA SER A 311 -26.16 -29.15 -28.57
C SER A 311 -27.54 -29.71 -28.88
N ASN A 312 -28.38 -28.83 -29.42
CA ASN A 312 -29.49 -29.07 -30.34
C ASN A 312 -30.24 -30.40 -30.25
N VAL A 313 -31.47 -30.31 -29.74
CA VAL A 313 -32.58 -31.14 -30.20
C VAL A 313 -33.07 -30.53 -31.51
N ASP A 314 -32.84 -31.22 -32.63
CA ASP A 314 -33.58 -30.99 -33.86
C ASP A 314 -34.40 -32.25 -34.19
N SER A 315 -35.70 -32.06 -34.30
CA SER A 315 -36.70 -33.09 -34.52
C SER A 315 -36.88 -33.34 -36.01
N ARG A 316 -36.67 -34.58 -36.47
CA ARG A 316 -37.40 -35.14 -37.62
C ARG A 316 -37.38 -36.66 -37.61
N ALA A 317 -38.58 -37.21 -37.77
CA ALA A 317 -38.96 -38.60 -37.73
C ALA A 317 -38.33 -39.46 -38.84
N VAL A 318 -38.03 -40.73 -38.53
CA VAL A 318 -38.29 -41.86 -39.42
C VAL A 318 -38.74 -43.06 -38.57
N ASP A 319 -39.69 -43.76 -39.14
CA ASP A 319 -40.60 -44.77 -38.61
C ASP A 319 -40.01 -46.20 -38.63
N ALA A 320 -40.70 -47.07 -37.88
CA ALA A 320 -40.90 -48.51 -38.07
C ALA A 320 -39.87 -49.59 -37.65
N SER A 321 -40.40 -50.49 -36.79
CA SER A 321 -40.26 -51.97 -36.75
C SER A 321 -38.93 -52.56 -36.28
N GLU A 322 -38.83 -53.69 -35.60
CA GLU A 322 -39.72 -54.63 -34.90
C GLU A 322 -38.76 -55.59 -34.13
N ASP A 323 -39.31 -56.37 -33.21
CA ASP A 323 -38.76 -57.60 -32.62
C ASP A 323 -37.62 -57.52 -31.58
N ALA A 324 -37.50 -58.43 -30.61
CA ALA A 324 -38.39 -59.12 -29.67
C ALA A 324 -37.47 -59.99 -28.78
N VAL A 325 -37.98 -60.37 -27.60
CA VAL A 325 -37.69 -61.61 -26.83
C VAL A 325 -36.57 -61.65 -25.76
N ASN A 326 -37.04 -62.03 -24.55
CA ASN A 326 -36.50 -62.80 -23.41
C ASN A 326 -35.48 -62.21 -22.42
N GLU A 327 -35.88 -62.07 -21.14
CA GLU A 327 -35.96 -63.09 -20.04
C GLU A 327 -34.58 -63.44 -19.48
N SER A 328 -34.22 -62.93 -18.31
CA SER A 328 -34.26 -63.60 -16.98
C SER A 328 -32.87 -63.34 -16.38
N SER A 329 -32.63 -63.08 -15.10
CA SER A 329 -32.91 -63.91 -13.95
C SER A 329 -32.32 -63.20 -12.71
N LEU A 330 -33.14 -63.14 -11.66
CA LEU A 330 -32.85 -63.22 -10.22
C LEU A 330 -31.85 -62.27 -9.54
N ARG A 331 -32.42 -61.55 -8.58
CA ARG A 331 -31.84 -61.06 -7.32
C ARG A 331 -31.71 -62.19 -6.29
N ASP A 332 -31.01 -61.83 -5.21
CA ASP A 332 -30.88 -62.46 -3.88
C ASP A 332 -29.75 -63.51 -3.79
N SER A 333 -28.84 -63.49 -2.82
CA SER A 333 -28.89 -62.98 -1.45
C SER A 333 -27.48 -63.07 -0.82
N LYS A 334 -27.15 -62.20 0.14
CA LYS A 334 -26.40 -62.57 1.36
C LYS A 334 -26.39 -61.43 2.40
N LEU A 335 -27.06 -61.75 3.52
CA LEU A 335 -27.02 -61.21 4.89
C LEU A 335 -27.63 -59.83 5.17
#